data_AF-A0A534PXM1-F1
#
_entry.id   AF-A0A534PXM1-F1
#
_cell.length_a   1.000
_cell.length_b   1.000
_cell.length_c   1.000
_cell.angle_alpha   90.00
_cell.angle_beta   90.00
_cell.angle_gamma   90.00
#
_symmetry.space_group_name_H-M   'P 1'
#
loop_
_entity.id
_entity.type
_entity.pdbx_description
1 polymer ?
#
loop_
_entity_poly.entity_id
_entity_poly.type
_entity_poly.pdbx_seq_one_letter_code
_entity_poly.pdbx_strand_id
1 'polypeptide(L)'
;MFPYVQEPVLRVAGVTVSAFQVLVFAAVVAGYEITVRRATRLGWNRDLILSLVLWAVFLGFVGSHVFDTLLYEREALRRNPLVLFEFWGTMSSYGGLIGGILGGLLALRLKRLPAAKMLSFFDIVAFAFAFAWIFGRTGCALAHDHIGIATDNF
;
A
#
# COMPACT_ATOMS: atom_id res chain seq x y z
N MET A 1 -21.00 -10.58 20.89
CA MET A 1 -20.74 -9.27 20.23
C MET A 1 -19.36 -8.81 20.67
N PHE A 2 -18.42 -8.61 19.75
CA PHE A 2 -17.13 -8.00 20.11
C PHE A 2 -17.38 -6.57 20.60
N PRO A 3 -16.75 -6.12 21.70
CA PRO A 3 -16.89 -4.74 22.16
C PRO A 3 -16.37 -3.80 21.07
N TYR A 4 -17.16 -2.79 20.70
CA TYR A 4 -16.75 -1.77 19.75
C TYR A 4 -15.67 -0.90 20.39
N VAL A 5 -14.43 -1.08 19.94
CA VAL A 5 -13.30 -0.25 20.38
C VAL A 5 -13.16 0.89 19.39
N GLN A 6 -13.38 2.13 19.80
CA GLN A 6 -13.16 3.27 18.92
C GLN A 6 -11.71 3.30 18.45
N GLU A 7 -11.50 3.49 17.15
CA GLU A 7 -10.17 3.60 16.57
C GLU A 7 -9.41 4.78 17.23
N PRO A 8 -8.22 4.55 17.80
CA PRO A 8 -7.42 5.63 18.37
C PRO A 8 -7.04 6.65 17.30
N VAL A 9 -7.19 7.94 17.62
CA VAL A 9 -6.76 9.05 16.76
C VAL A 9 -5.78 9.95 17.50
N LEU A 10 -4.69 10.29 16.83
CA LEU A 10 -3.68 11.24 17.29
C LEU A 10 -3.93 12.58 16.59
N ARG A 11 -4.09 13.66 17.35
CA ARG A 11 -4.22 15.01 16.80
C ARG A 11 -2.92 15.77 17.01
N VAL A 12 -2.25 16.14 15.92
CA VAL A 12 -0.97 16.87 15.96
C VAL A 12 -1.07 18.08 15.04
N ALA A 13 -0.92 19.28 15.60
CA ALA A 13 -0.86 20.54 14.86
C ALA A 13 -1.99 20.74 13.81
N GLY A 14 -3.22 20.30 14.13
CA GLY A 14 -4.38 20.40 13.24
C GLY A 14 -4.56 19.24 12.26
N VAL A 15 -3.63 18.28 12.23
CA VAL A 15 -3.74 17.05 11.44
C VAL A 15 -4.23 15.92 12.35
N THR A 16 -5.24 15.18 11.88
CA THR A 16 -5.72 13.96 12.55
C THR A 16 -5.07 12.75 11.89
N VAL A 17 -4.33 11.98 12.67
CA VAL A 17 -3.70 10.73 12.24
C VAL A 17 -4.39 9.57 12.94
N SER A 18 -5.00 8.66 12.19
CA SER A 18 -5.69 7.49 12.75
C SER A 18 -4.73 6.32 13.00
N ALA A 19 -5.07 5.41 13.91
CA ALA A 19 -4.29 4.19 14.14
C ALA A 19 -4.12 3.35 12.87
N PHE A 20 -5.15 3.29 12.02
CA PHE A 20 -5.11 2.69 10.69
C PHE A 20 -4.01 3.30 9.82
N GLN A 21 -3.93 4.64 9.75
CA GLN A 21 -2.90 5.32 8.96
C GLN A 21 -1.49 5.02 9.48
N VAL A 22 -1.31 4.97 10.80
CA VAL A 22 -0.02 4.57 11.42
C VAL A 22 0.34 3.13 11.06
N LEU A 23 -0.62 2.22 11.07
CA LEU A 23 -0.39 0.81 10.71
C LEU A 23 -0.13 0.62 9.21
N VAL A 24 -0.79 1.38 8.33
CA VAL A 24 -0.48 1.39 6.90
C VAL A 24 0.95 1.88 6.66
N PHE A 25 1.37 2.94 7.35
CA PHE A 25 2.75 3.41 7.30
C PHE A 25 3.74 2.34 7.79
N ALA A 26 3.43 1.68 8.91
CA ALA A 26 4.24 0.56 9.42
C ALA A 26 4.31 -0.61 8.43
N ALA A 27 3.21 -0.93 7.73
CA ALA A 27 3.17 -1.91 6.65
C ALA A 27 4.16 -1.56 5.53
N VAL A 28 4.17 -0.31 5.07
CA VAL A 28 5.08 0.16 4.01
C VAL A 28 6.53 0.07 4.47
N VAL A 29 6.85 0.51 5.69
CA VAL A 29 8.20 0.44 6.26
C VAL A 29 8.66 -1.00 6.41
N ALA A 30 7.82 -1.88 6.95
CA ALA A 30 8.13 -3.30 7.12
C ALA A 30 8.35 -3.98 5.77
N GLY A 31 7.46 -3.76 4.80
CA GLY A 31 7.59 -4.28 3.44
C GLY A 31 8.87 -3.82 2.75
N TYR A 32 9.22 -2.54 2.88
CA TYR A 32 10.47 -1.96 2.38
C TYR A 32 11.69 -2.63 3.02
N GLU A 33 11.77 -2.68 4.35
CA GLU A 33 12.93 -3.23 5.08
C GLU A 33 13.13 -4.72 4.74
N ILE A 34 12.06 -5.51 4.74
CA ILE A 34 12.12 -6.94 4.45
C ILE A 34 12.54 -7.17 2.98
N THR A 35 11.97 -6.41 2.04
CA THR A 35 12.30 -6.51 0.61
C THR A 35 13.78 -6.20 0.38
N VAL A 36 14.28 -5.07 0.89
CA VAL A 36 15.66 -4.64 0.70
C VAL A 36 16.62 -5.66 1.32
N ARG A 37 16.41 -6.06 2.58
CA ARG A 37 17.27 -7.03 3.27
C ARG A 37 17.29 -8.38 2.57
N ARG A 38 16.13 -8.89 2.13
CA ARG A 38 16.03 -10.16 1.42
C ARG A 38 16.72 -10.07 0.06
N ALA A 39 16.48 -9.02 -0.71
CA ALA A 39 17.12 -8.83 -2.00
C ALA A 39 18.65 -8.73 -1.90
N THR A 40 19.18 -7.97 -0.94
CA THR A 40 20.63 -7.85 -0.74
C THR A 40 21.27 -9.19 -0.36
N ARG A 41 20.59 -10.02 0.45
CA ARG A 41 21.04 -11.38 0.77
C ARG A 41 21.05 -12.31 -0.46
N LEU A 42 20.17 -12.06 -1.41
CA LEU A 42 20.09 -12.77 -2.69
C LEU A 42 21.00 -12.15 -3.78
N GLY A 43 21.93 -11.27 -3.40
CA GLY A 43 22.93 -10.71 -4.31
C GLY A 43 22.42 -9.57 -5.20
N TRP A 44 21.29 -8.95 -4.88
CA TRP A 44 20.87 -7.72 -5.56
C TRP A 44 21.71 -6.53 -5.09
N ASN A 45 22.05 -5.65 -6.04
CA ASN A 45 22.60 -4.35 -5.71
C ASN A 45 21.58 -3.54 -4.87
N ARG A 46 22.06 -2.94 -3.78
CA ARG A 46 21.22 -2.24 -2.81
C ARG A 46 20.52 -1.01 -3.41
N ASP A 47 21.25 -0.18 -4.15
CA ASP A 47 20.67 1.05 -4.73
C ASP A 47 19.64 0.73 -5.80
N LEU A 48 19.88 -0.36 -6.54
CA LEU A 48 18.93 -0.90 -7.50
C LEU A 48 17.61 -1.30 -6.82
N ILE A 49 17.66 -2.15 -5.77
CA ILE A 49 16.43 -2.60 -5.10
C ILE A 49 15.72 -1.45 -4.40
N LEU A 50 16.45 -0.53 -3.77
CA LEU A 50 15.89 0.68 -3.17
C LEU A 50 15.10 1.48 -4.21
N SER A 51 15.68 1.70 -5.38
CA SER A 51 15.00 2.41 -6.45
C SER A 51 13.74 1.67 -6.92
N LEU A 52 13.78 0.34 -7.09
CA LEU A 52 12.60 -0.44 -7.49
C LEU A 52 11.47 -0.35 -6.46
N VAL A 53 11.79 -0.47 -5.17
CA VAL A 53 10.80 -0.37 -4.08
C VAL A 53 10.21 1.04 -4.01
N LEU A 54 11.04 2.08 -4.14
CA LEU A 54 10.55 3.47 -4.13
C LEU A 54 9.60 3.75 -5.30
N TRP A 55 9.89 3.23 -6.50
CA TRP A 55 8.96 3.31 -7.63
C TRP A 55 7.64 2.59 -7.38
N ALA A 56 7.69 1.38 -6.81
CA ALA A 56 6.50 0.62 -6.45
C ALA A 56 5.66 1.33 -5.38
N VAL A 57 6.29 1.86 -4.33
CA VAL A 57 5.59 2.61 -3.27
C VAL A 57 4.99 3.90 -3.83
N PHE A 58 5.76 4.68 -4.58
CA PHE A 58 5.31 5.94 -5.16
C PHE A 58 4.12 5.74 -6.10
N LEU A 59 4.25 4.84 -7.08
CA LEU A 59 3.14 4.56 -7.99
C LEU A 59 1.99 3.79 -7.34
N GLY A 60 2.24 3.10 -6.22
CA GLY A 60 1.19 2.57 -5.35
C GLY A 60 0.34 3.69 -4.76
N PHE A 61 0.95 4.71 -4.14
CA PHE A 61 0.20 5.86 -3.60
C PHE A 61 -0.49 6.69 -4.68
N VAL A 62 0.16 6.90 -5.83
CA VAL A 62 -0.48 7.60 -6.96
C VAL A 62 -1.64 6.77 -7.50
N GLY A 63 -1.43 5.47 -7.71
CA GLY A 63 -2.43 4.56 -8.22
C GLY A 63 -3.62 4.39 -7.28
N SER A 64 -3.42 4.39 -5.96
CA SER A 64 -4.51 4.28 -4.98
C SER A 64 -5.50 5.43 -5.10
N HIS A 65 -5.00 6.66 -5.20
CA HIS A 65 -5.83 7.85 -5.33
C HIS A 65 -6.44 8.00 -6.72
N VAL A 66 -5.66 7.80 -7.78
CA VAL A 66 -6.15 7.91 -9.16
C VAL A 66 -7.26 6.89 -9.44
N PHE A 67 -7.08 5.64 -9.01
CA PHE A 67 -8.09 4.60 -9.20
C PHE A 67 -9.39 4.89 -8.43
N ASP A 68 -9.26 5.33 -7.18
CA ASP A 68 -10.38 5.73 -6.33
C ASP A 68 -11.18 6.88 -6.96
N THR A 69 -10.48 7.93 -7.37
CA THR A 69 -11.07 9.12 -8.00
C THR A 69 -11.80 8.78 -9.31
N LEU A 70 -11.21 7.91 -10.14
CA LEU A 70 -11.77 7.54 -11.44
C LEU A 70 -12.98 6.61 -11.33
N LEU A 71 -12.98 5.70 -10.36
CA LEU A 71 -13.99 4.64 -10.29
C LEU A 71 -15.07 4.88 -9.25
N TYR A 72 -14.73 5.45 -8.10
CA TYR A 72 -15.64 5.63 -6.96
C TYR A 72 -16.12 7.08 -6.86
N GLU A 73 -15.23 8.07 -7.00
CA GLU A 73 -15.56 9.50 -6.85
C GLU A 73 -15.87 10.21 -8.19
N ARG A 74 -16.64 9.55 -9.06
CA ARG A 74 -16.94 10.04 -10.42
C ARG A 74 -17.65 11.40 -10.44
N GLU A 75 -18.48 11.67 -9.43
CA GLU A 75 -19.16 12.96 -9.33
C GLU A 75 -18.21 14.10 -8.97
N ALA A 76 -17.31 13.89 -8.01
CA ALA A 76 -16.31 14.88 -7.63
C ALA A 76 -15.41 15.21 -8.83
N LEU A 77 -14.98 14.18 -9.57
CA LEU A 77 -14.18 14.34 -10.79
C LEU A 77 -14.89 15.15 -11.89
N ARG A 78 -16.21 14.95 -12.08
CA ARG A 78 -17.01 15.72 -13.05
C ARG A 78 -17.13 17.19 -12.68
N ARG A 79 -17.21 17.49 -11.39
CA ARG A 79 -17.31 18.87 -10.89
C ARG A 79 -15.97 19.60 -10.97
N ASN A 80 -14.88 18.90 -10.63
CA ASN A 80 -13.55 19.46 -10.67
C ASN A 80 -12.51 18.38 -11.06
N PRO A 81 -11.99 18.43 -12.30
CA PRO A 81 -10.94 17.49 -12.75
C PRO A 81 -9.64 17.57 -11.94
N LEU A 82 -9.39 18.68 -11.23
CA LEU A 82 -8.17 18.85 -10.43
C LEU A 82 -8.12 17.94 -9.21
N VAL A 83 -9.26 17.37 -8.79
CA VAL A 83 -9.33 16.39 -7.68
C VAL A 83 -8.40 15.21 -7.93
N LEU A 84 -8.09 14.86 -9.18
CA LEU A 84 -7.15 13.80 -9.52
C LEU A 84 -5.72 14.01 -8.99
N PHE A 85 -5.35 15.26 -8.69
CA PHE A 85 -4.05 15.64 -8.15
C PHE A 85 -4.09 15.92 -6.64
N GLU A 86 -5.26 15.76 -6.01
CA GLU A 86 -5.46 16.00 -4.57
C GLU A 86 -5.18 14.72 -3.77
N PHE A 87 -3.90 14.29 -3.76
CA PHE A 87 -3.45 13.02 -3.14
C PHE A 87 -3.67 12.90 -1.62
N TRP A 88 -4.20 13.94 -0.96
CA TRP A 88 -4.66 13.94 0.43
C TRP A 88 -6.13 13.50 0.58
N GLY A 89 -6.81 13.16 -0.52
CA GLY A 89 -8.17 12.66 -0.55
C GLY A 89 -8.28 11.16 -0.25
N THR A 90 -9.36 10.56 -0.74
CA THR A 90 -9.64 9.13 -0.61
C THR A 90 -8.65 8.27 -1.41
N MET A 91 -8.47 7.03 -0.95
CA MET A 91 -7.51 6.08 -1.52
C MET A 91 -8.11 4.68 -1.57
N SER A 92 -7.88 3.98 -2.68
CA SER A 92 -8.32 2.61 -2.89
C SER A 92 -7.15 1.63 -2.73
N SER A 93 -7.36 0.58 -1.93
CA SER A 93 -6.40 -0.54 -1.79
C SER A 93 -6.18 -1.28 -3.11
N TYR A 94 -7.21 -1.39 -3.96
CA TYR A 94 -7.07 -1.98 -5.30
C TYR A 94 -6.18 -1.12 -6.20
N GLY A 95 -6.39 0.20 -6.19
CA GLY A 95 -5.54 1.14 -6.90
C GLY A 95 -4.09 1.10 -6.42
N GLY A 96 -3.89 0.96 -5.11
CA GLY A 96 -2.57 0.84 -4.51
C GLY A 96 -1.80 -0.40 -4.98
N LEU A 97 -2.49 -1.55 -5.03
CA LEU A 97 -1.92 -2.80 -5.51
C LEU A 97 -1.55 -2.72 -7.00
N ILE A 98 -2.49 -2.25 -7.84
CA ILE A 98 -2.27 -2.11 -9.28
C ILE A 98 -1.13 -1.11 -9.55
N GLY A 99 -1.18 0.05 -8.90
CA GLY A 99 -0.16 1.09 -9.02
C GLY A 99 1.22 0.61 -8.59
N GLY A 100 1.32 -0.17 -7.51
CA GLY A 100 2.57 -0.72 -7.03
C GLY A 100 3.18 -1.76 -7.97
N ILE A 101 2.35 -2.66 -8.52
CA ILE A 101 2.79 -3.63 -9.53
C ILE A 101 3.29 -2.90 -10.78
N LEU A 102 2.52 -1.94 -11.28
CA LEU A 102 2.90 -1.14 -12.44
C LEU A 102 4.18 -0.34 -12.18
N GLY A 103 4.37 0.18 -10.96
CA GLY A 103 5.58 0.89 -10.60
C GLY A 103 6.82 0.01 -10.55
N GLY A 104 6.70 -1.19 -9.99
CA GLY A 104 7.75 -2.20 -10.05
C GLY A 104 8.10 -2.56 -11.49
N LEU A 105 7.09 -2.87 -12.33
CA LEU A 105 7.27 -3.18 -13.75
C LEU A 105 7.94 -2.04 -14.52
N LEU A 106 7.46 -0.81 -14.32
CA LEU A 106 8.02 0.37 -14.97
C LEU A 106 9.49 0.56 -14.59
N ALA A 107 9.82 0.48 -13.30
CA ALA A 107 11.18 0.66 -12.82
C ALA A 107 12.13 -0.45 -13.34
N LEU A 108 11.68 -1.70 -13.36
CA LEU A 108 12.41 -2.81 -13.96
C LEU A 108 12.67 -2.56 -15.45
N ARG A 109 11.66 -2.05 -16.18
CA ARG A 109 11.74 -1.75 -17.61
C ARG A 109 12.68 -0.58 -17.91
N LEU A 110 12.58 0.51 -17.15
CA LEU A 110 13.45 1.68 -17.26
C LEU A 110 14.91 1.32 -17.01
N LYS A 111 15.16 0.39 -16.09
CA LYS A 111 16.50 -0.12 -15.77
C LYS A 111 16.96 -1.29 -16.66
N ARG A 112 16.17 -1.64 -17.68
CA ARG A 112 16.50 -2.67 -18.69
C ARG A 112 16.89 -4.02 -18.09
N LEU A 113 16.24 -4.41 -16.99
CA LEU A 113 16.52 -5.68 -16.33
C LEU A 113 15.89 -6.86 -17.10
N PRO A 114 16.55 -8.04 -17.11
CA PRO A 114 16.01 -9.22 -17.79
C PRO A 114 14.78 -9.79 -17.06
N ALA A 115 13.95 -10.54 -17.78
CA ALA A 115 12.73 -11.15 -17.23
C ALA A 115 12.98 -12.02 -15.98
N ALA A 116 14.13 -12.69 -15.90
CA ALA A 116 14.52 -13.45 -14.71
C ALA A 116 14.66 -12.57 -13.45
N LYS A 117 15.21 -11.35 -13.59
CA LYS A 117 15.29 -10.38 -12.50
C LYS A 117 13.91 -9.83 -12.14
N MET A 118 13.02 -9.65 -13.12
CA MET A 118 11.62 -9.27 -12.84
C MET A 118 10.91 -10.32 -11.98
N LEU A 119 10.97 -11.60 -12.36
CA LEU A 119 10.36 -12.68 -11.59
C LEU A 119 10.96 -12.77 -10.18
N SER A 120 12.29 -12.69 -10.06
CA SER A 120 12.96 -12.67 -8.76
C SER A 120 12.56 -11.48 -7.90
N PHE A 121 12.36 -10.29 -8.49
CA PHE A 121 11.88 -9.12 -7.76
C PHE A 121 10.48 -9.34 -7.19
N PHE A 122 9.54 -9.83 -8.02
CA PHE A 122 8.17 -10.08 -7.56
C PHE A 122 8.09 -11.22 -6.55
N ASP A 123 8.93 -12.24 -6.63
CA ASP A 123 9.04 -13.29 -5.59
C ASP A 123 9.49 -12.70 -4.25
N ILE A 124 10.51 -11.83 -4.25
CA ILE A 124 10.98 -11.15 -3.04
C ILE A 124 9.88 -10.26 -2.45
N VAL A 125 9.20 -9.49 -3.30
CA VAL A 125 8.11 -8.60 -2.88
C VAL A 125 6.93 -9.41 -2.35
N ALA A 126 6.54 -10.52 -2.98
CA ALA A 126 5.47 -11.39 -2.50
C ALA A 126 5.78 -11.96 -1.11
N PHE A 127 7.03 -12.38 -0.88
CA PHE A 127 7.49 -12.80 0.44
C PHE A 127 7.37 -11.67 1.48
N ALA A 128 7.84 -10.46 1.14
CA ALA A 128 7.77 -9.31 2.05
C ALA A 128 6.33 -8.85 2.32
N PHE A 129 5.47 -8.95 1.30
CA PHE A 129 4.07 -8.55 1.34
C PHE A 129 3.30 -9.32 2.40
N ALA A 130 3.57 -10.62 2.58
CA ALA A 130 2.92 -11.42 3.62
C ALA A 130 3.10 -10.83 5.03
N PHE A 131 4.30 -10.29 5.33
CA PHE A 131 4.58 -9.64 6.62
C PHE A 131 3.98 -8.24 6.71
N ALA A 132 4.07 -7.45 5.63
CA ALA A 132 3.43 -6.13 5.57
C ALA A 132 1.90 -6.24 5.75
N TRP A 133 1.30 -7.30 5.21
CA TRP A 133 -0.14 -7.55 5.26
C TRP A 133 -0.67 -7.74 6.69
N ILE A 134 0.17 -8.19 7.62
CA ILE A 134 -0.20 -8.29 9.05
C ILE A 134 -0.64 -6.92 9.56
N PHE A 135 0.15 -5.87 9.31
CA PHE A 135 -0.20 -4.51 9.74
C PHE A 135 -1.45 -3.98 9.05
N GLY A 136 -1.60 -4.24 7.74
CA GLY A 136 -2.80 -3.86 7.00
C GLY A 136 -4.07 -4.50 7.60
N ARG A 137 -4.02 -5.81 7.89
CA ARG A 137 -5.15 -6.53 8.50
C ARG A 137 -5.41 -6.14 9.95
N THR A 138 -4.36 -5.82 10.72
CA THR A 138 -4.54 -5.24 12.05
C THR A 138 -5.21 -3.87 11.97
N GLY A 139 -4.84 -3.04 10.99
CA GLY A 139 -5.49 -1.74 10.75
C GLY A 139 -6.96 -1.91 10.44
N CYS A 140 -7.28 -2.78 9.48
CA CYS A 140 -8.63 -3.19 9.14
C CYS A 140 -9.46 -3.59 10.38
N ALA A 141 -8.90 -4.45 11.24
CA ALA A 141 -9.57 -4.89 12.46
C ALA A 141 -9.83 -3.74 13.45
N LEU A 142 -8.88 -2.82 13.64
CA LEU A 142 -9.06 -1.65 14.51
C LEU A 142 -10.10 -0.66 13.97
N ALA A 143 -10.13 -0.48 12.65
CA ALA A 143 -11.13 0.34 11.96
C ALA A 143 -12.53 -0.31 11.95
N HIS A 144 -12.67 -1.55 12.45
CA HIS A 144 -13.89 -2.34 12.39
C HIS A 144 -14.40 -2.52 10.94
N ASP A 145 -13.49 -2.57 9.98
CA ASP A 145 -13.80 -2.86 8.58
C ASP A 145 -13.80 -4.39 8.33
N HIS A 146 -14.36 -4.80 7.18
CA HIS A 146 -14.34 -6.19 6.70
C HIS A 146 -14.76 -7.26 7.75
N ILE A 147 -15.82 -6.98 8.51
CA ILE A 147 -16.36 -7.91 9.52
C ILE A 147 -16.77 -9.22 8.84
N GLY A 148 -16.34 -10.33 9.43
CA GLY A 148 -16.70 -11.67 8.96
C GLY A 148 -18.19 -11.99 9.14
N ILE A 149 -18.58 -13.18 8.69
CA ILE A 149 -19.95 -13.69 8.86
C ILE A 149 -20.22 -13.88 10.35
N ALA A 150 -21.42 -13.50 10.81
CA ALA A 150 -21.84 -13.74 12.18
C ALA A 150 -21.84 -15.25 12.48
N THR A 151 -21.19 -15.64 13.59
CA THR A 151 -21.22 -17.04 14.05
C THR A 151 -22.50 -17.30 14.84
N ASP A 152 -23.06 -18.49 14.67
CA ASP A 152 -24.29 -19.00 15.29
C ASP A 152 -24.02 -20.05 16.38
N ASN A 153 -22.75 -20.35 16.67
CA ASN A 153 -22.36 -21.24 17.75
C ASN A 153 -22.41 -20.48 19.09
N PHE A 154 -23.39 -20.84 19.93
CA PHE A 154 -23.54 -20.38 21.32
C PHE A 154 -22.72 -21.24 22.28
#